data_AF-A0A3D0CCF1-F1
#
_entry.id   AF-A0A3D0CCF1-F1
#
_cell.length_a   1.000
_cell.length_b   1.000
_cell.length_c   1.000
_cell.angle_alpha   90.00
_cell.angle_beta   90.00
_cell.angle_gamma   90.00
#
_symmetry.space_group_name_H-M   'P 1'
#
loop_
_entity.id
_entity.type
_entity.pdbx_description
1 polymer ?
#
loop_
_entity_poly.entity_id
_entity_poly.type
_entity_poly.pdbx_seq_one_letter_code
_entity_poly.pdbx_strand_id
1 'polypeptide(L)'
;LAGTPLNLDIKALDVSSNKVVQPLSPKNIYGDLKAGINSADVITAEFEHVAHDILTECEQSGKLYPTSNAIKIGGDRRLEKALLESCNAANAKHYFVNSKADFDKAIAHLSLPIIFKSALEGYDGKGQW
;
A
#
# COMPACT_ATOMS: atom_id res chain seq x y z
N LEU A 1 13.17 15.42 6.30
CA LEU A 1 11.82 15.66 5.76
C LEU A 1 11.86 16.85 4.82
N ALA A 2 11.61 16.66 3.53
CA ALA A 2 11.60 17.74 2.54
C ALA A 2 10.45 18.77 2.75
N GLY A 3 9.51 18.49 3.67
CA GLY A 3 8.43 19.41 4.03
C GLY A 3 8.77 20.43 5.13
N THR A 4 9.87 20.27 5.88
CA THR A 4 10.27 21.26 6.90
C THR A 4 10.53 22.65 6.32
N PRO A 5 11.18 22.81 5.14
CA PRO A 5 11.27 24.10 4.45
C PRO A 5 9.92 24.71 4.05
N LEU A 6 8.86 23.90 3.97
CA LEU A 6 7.50 24.34 3.65
C LEU A 6 6.68 24.71 4.90
N ASN A 7 7.31 24.73 6.08
CA ASN A 7 6.65 25.02 7.36
C ASN A 7 5.50 24.05 7.69
N LEU A 8 5.60 22.80 7.24
CA LEU A 8 4.65 21.74 7.58
C LEU A 8 5.03 21.11 8.93
N ASP A 9 4.03 20.97 9.82
CA ASP A 9 4.14 20.17 11.04
C ASP A 9 3.86 18.70 10.71
N ILE A 10 4.92 17.90 10.61
CA ILE A 10 4.84 16.50 10.21
C ILE A 10 4.98 15.59 11.42
N LYS A 11 3.99 14.70 11.58
CA LYS A 11 3.97 13.62 12.56
C LYS A 11 3.80 12.28 11.83
N ALA A 12 4.24 11.20 12.43
CA ALA A 12 4.11 9.85 11.87
C ALA A 12 3.49 8.89 12.88
N LEU A 13 2.67 7.95 12.43
CA LEU A 13 2.27 6.82 13.25
C LEU A 13 3.39 5.77 13.20
N ASP A 14 4.03 5.53 14.33
CA ASP A 14 4.95 4.40 14.48
C ASP A 14 4.13 3.13 14.70
N VAL A 15 4.14 2.25 13.69
CA VAL A 15 3.40 0.98 13.69
C VAL A 15 3.91 -0.02 14.73
N SER A 16 5.15 0.13 15.22
CA SER A 16 5.69 -0.77 16.25
C SER A 16 5.15 -0.45 17.64
N SER A 17 4.88 0.83 17.92
CA SER A 17 4.40 1.31 19.21
C SER A 17 2.92 1.73 19.20
N ASN A 18 2.31 1.85 18.01
CA ASN A 18 0.99 2.45 17.78
C ASN A 18 0.86 3.85 18.39
N LYS A 19 1.93 4.64 18.31
CA LYS A 19 1.97 6.03 18.78
C LYS A 19 2.26 6.99 17.65
N VAL A 20 1.66 8.17 17.74
CA VAL A 20 1.97 9.29 16.86
C VAL A 20 3.20 10.00 17.42
N VAL A 21 4.23 10.12 16.60
CA VAL A 21 5.56 10.60 17.03
C VAL A 21 6.12 11.66 16.09
N GLN A 22 7.15 12.37 16.56
CA GLN A 22 7.98 13.18 15.67
C GLN A 22 8.91 12.24 14.87
N PRO A 23 8.84 12.20 13.53
CA PRO A 23 9.54 11.20 12.71
C PRO A 23 11.08 11.25 12.76
N LEU A 24 11.68 12.42 13.05
CA LEU A 24 13.13 12.60 13.26
C LEU A 24 13.55 12.47 14.73
N SER A 25 12.60 12.44 15.65
CA SER A 25 12.84 12.31 17.09
C SER A 25 11.68 11.52 17.74
N PRO A 26 11.60 10.20 17.51
CA PRO A 26 10.44 9.40 17.91
C PRO A 26 10.14 9.37 19.42
N LYS A 27 11.08 9.83 20.25
CA LYS A 27 10.89 10.05 21.69
C LYS A 27 9.81 11.11 21.99
N ASN A 28 9.57 12.03 21.05
CA ASN A 28 8.53 13.04 21.16
C ASN A 28 7.20 12.44 20.69
N ILE A 29 6.33 12.12 21.64
CA ILE A 29 5.05 11.44 21.41
C ILE A 29 3.90 12.47 21.47
N TYR A 30 2.96 12.37 20.54
CA TYR A 30 1.79 13.24 20.41
C TYR A 30 0.46 12.51 20.65
N GLY A 31 0.51 11.23 21.02
CA GLY A 31 -0.68 10.44 21.39
C GLY A 31 -0.80 9.15 20.61
N ASP A 32 -2.03 8.65 20.49
CA ASP A 32 -2.40 7.50 19.67
C ASP A 32 -2.91 7.93 18.29
N LEU A 33 -3.36 6.96 17.48
CA LEU A 33 -3.92 7.20 16.15
C LEU A 33 -5.04 8.24 16.17
N LYS A 34 -5.98 8.13 17.11
CA LYS A 34 -7.11 9.06 17.24
C LYS A 34 -6.65 10.49 17.52
N ALA A 35 -5.68 10.66 18.43
CA ALA A 35 -5.07 11.97 18.67
C ALA A 35 -4.36 12.52 17.41
N GLY A 36 -3.67 11.65 16.66
CA GLY A 36 -3.08 11.99 15.36
C GLY A 36 -4.11 12.48 14.35
N ILE A 37 -5.17 11.69 14.11
CA ILE A 37 -6.26 12.03 13.18
C ILE A 37 -6.91 13.36 13.54
N ASN A 38 -7.16 13.61 14.83
CA ASN A 38 -7.76 14.85 15.30
C ASN A 38 -6.86 16.07 15.06
N SER A 39 -5.54 15.91 15.22
CA SER A 39 -4.56 17.00 15.07
C SER A 39 -4.05 17.20 13.64
N ALA A 40 -4.30 16.27 12.73
CA ALA A 40 -3.89 16.38 11.34
C ALA A 40 -4.89 17.19 10.50
N ASP A 41 -4.38 18.01 9.60
CA ASP A 41 -5.17 18.60 8.51
C ASP A 41 -5.33 17.62 7.33
N VAL A 42 -4.27 16.86 7.05
CA VAL A 42 -4.17 15.88 5.97
C VAL A 42 -3.38 14.66 6.46
N ILE A 43 -3.78 13.47 6.02
CA ILE A 43 -3.14 12.19 6.33
C ILE A 43 -2.72 11.53 5.02
N THR A 44 -1.52 10.96 4.99
CA THR A 44 -1.02 10.17 3.85
C THR A 44 -0.28 8.93 4.35
N ALA A 45 0.00 8.00 3.46
CA ALA A 45 0.73 6.76 3.75
C ALA A 45 1.99 6.68 2.88
N GLU A 46 3.11 6.30 3.49
CA GLU A 46 4.39 6.18 2.78
C GLU A 46 4.57 4.81 2.10
N PHE A 47 3.88 3.78 2.58
CA PHE A 47 3.88 2.42 2.04
C PHE A 47 2.47 1.84 1.97
N GLU A 48 2.28 0.85 1.10
CA GLU A 48 1.02 0.12 0.90
C GLU A 48 0.69 -0.88 2.02
N HIS A 49 1.72 -1.31 2.77
CA HIS A 49 1.61 -2.32 3.83
C HIS A 49 1.18 -1.72 5.17
N VAL A 50 0.11 -0.93 5.17
CA VAL A 50 -0.54 -0.42 6.39
C VAL A 50 -1.71 -1.32 6.75
N ALA A 51 -1.90 -1.58 8.05
CA ALA A 51 -3.04 -2.36 8.52
C ALA A 51 -4.38 -1.73 8.06
N HIS A 52 -5.29 -2.57 7.58
CA HIS A 52 -6.52 -2.09 6.95
C HIS A 52 -7.45 -1.34 7.92
N ASP A 53 -7.44 -1.70 9.19
CA ASP A 53 -8.17 -1.01 10.26
C ASP A 53 -7.67 0.43 10.46
N ILE A 54 -6.34 0.64 10.47
CA ILE A 54 -5.72 1.97 10.53
C ILE A 54 -6.14 2.83 9.33
N LEU A 55 -6.04 2.29 8.11
CA LEU A 55 -6.45 3.02 6.90
C LEU A 55 -7.94 3.35 6.91
N THR A 56 -8.77 2.44 7.40
CA THR A 56 -10.22 2.64 7.51
C THR A 56 -10.54 3.78 8.49
N GLU A 57 -9.91 3.81 9.66
CA GLU A 57 -10.12 4.88 10.65
C GLU A 57 -9.65 6.24 10.10
N CYS A 58 -8.49 6.28 9.43
CA CYS A 58 -8.00 7.47 8.75
C CYS A 58 -8.95 7.95 7.65
N GLU A 59 -9.50 7.05 6.83
CA GLU A 59 -10.42 7.39 5.75
C GLU A 59 -11.77 7.91 6.28
N GLN A 60 -12.30 7.34 7.36
CA GLN A 60 -13.52 7.81 8.02
C GLN A 60 -13.42 9.27 8.50
N SER A 61 -12.20 9.76 8.74
CA SER A 61 -11.99 11.16 9.10
C SER A 61 -12.16 12.14 7.92
N GLY A 62 -12.17 11.64 6.67
CA GLY A 62 -12.17 12.47 5.46
C GLY A 62 -10.82 13.13 5.13
N LYS A 63 -9.75 12.78 5.87
CA LYS A 63 -8.43 13.40 5.77
C LYS A 63 -7.38 12.53 5.08
N LEU A 64 -7.69 11.28 4.74
CA LEU A 64 -6.74 10.35 4.13
C LEU A 64 -6.65 10.53 2.61
N TYR A 65 -5.43 10.74 2.12
CA TYR A 65 -5.11 10.83 0.70
C TYR A 65 -3.81 10.06 0.36
N PRO A 66 -3.84 9.17 -0.66
CA PRO A 66 -5.00 8.75 -1.45
C PRO A 66 -5.97 7.88 -0.63
N THR A 67 -7.09 7.45 -1.22
CA THR A 67 -8.10 6.62 -0.53
C THR A 67 -7.53 5.27 -0.06
N SER A 68 -8.14 4.67 0.97
CA SER A 68 -7.70 3.35 1.47
C SER A 68 -7.75 2.29 0.37
N ASN A 69 -8.74 2.38 -0.52
CA ASN A 69 -8.90 1.51 -1.67
C ASN A 69 -7.77 1.70 -2.69
N ALA A 70 -7.32 2.93 -2.94
CA ALA A 70 -6.19 3.17 -3.83
C ALA A 70 -4.90 2.55 -3.27
N ILE A 71 -4.64 2.71 -1.97
CA ILE A 71 -3.50 2.08 -1.29
C ILE A 71 -3.57 0.55 -1.39
N LYS A 72 -4.75 -0.03 -1.13
CA LYS A 72 -5.00 -1.47 -1.24
C LYS A 72 -4.76 -2.02 -2.64
N ILE A 73 -5.23 -1.31 -3.67
CA ILE A 73 -5.04 -1.73 -5.07
C ILE A 73 -3.55 -1.67 -5.43
N GLY A 74 -2.84 -0.61 -5.02
CA GLY A 74 -1.40 -0.48 -5.28
C GLY A 74 -0.56 -1.59 -4.64
N GLY A 75 -1.00 -2.14 -3.50
CA GLY A 75 -0.29 -3.20 -2.79
C GLY A 75 -0.58 -4.64 -3.21
N ASP A 76 -1.52 -4.87 -4.14
CA ASP A 76 -1.88 -6.20 -4.62
C ASP A 76 -1.87 -6.27 -6.14
N ARG A 77 -0.91 -7.00 -6.71
CA ARG A 77 -0.76 -7.15 -8.17
C ARG A 77 -2.01 -7.70 -8.83
N ARG A 78 -2.84 -8.47 -8.13
CA ARG A 78 -4.09 -9.00 -8.68
C ARG A 78 -5.12 -7.89 -8.85
N LEU A 79 -5.28 -7.07 -7.82
CA LEU A 79 -6.22 -5.93 -7.84
C LEU A 79 -5.74 -4.85 -8.80
N GLU A 80 -4.44 -4.55 -8.80
CA GLU A 80 -3.82 -3.63 -9.75
C GLU A 80 -4.12 -4.06 -11.19
N LYS A 81 -3.84 -5.33 -11.52
CA LYS A 81 -4.07 -5.87 -12.86
C LYS A 81 -5.54 -5.81 -13.28
N ALA A 82 -6.45 -6.21 -12.39
CA ALA A 82 -7.89 -6.11 -12.63
C ALA A 82 -8.33 -4.66 -12.86
N LEU A 83 -7.81 -3.69 -12.11
CA LEU A 83 -8.09 -2.27 -12.31
C LEU A 83 -7.60 -1.79 -13.68
N LEU A 84 -6.35 -2.13 -14.05
CA LEU A 84 -5.78 -1.77 -15.34
C LEU A 84 -6.62 -2.30 -16.50
N GLU A 85 -7.05 -3.57 -16.44
CA GLU A 85 -7.95 -4.17 -17.43
C GLU A 85 -9.31 -3.45 -17.49
N SER A 86 -9.92 -3.16 -16.33
CA SER A 86 -11.20 -2.46 -16.26
C SER A 86 -11.15 -1.05 -16.88
N CYS A 87 -9.97 -0.42 -16.86
CA CYS A 87 -9.72 0.89 -17.46
C CYS A 87 -9.27 0.82 -18.92
N ASN A 88 -9.20 -0.38 -19.52
CA ASN A 88 -8.58 -0.61 -20.83
C ASN A 88 -7.13 -0.09 -20.92
N ALA A 89 -6.41 -0.07 -19.80
CA ALA A 89 -5.01 0.30 -19.76
C ALA A 89 -4.14 -0.88 -20.21
N ALA A 90 -3.31 -0.65 -21.23
CA ALA A 90 -2.41 -1.68 -21.76
C ALA A 90 -1.47 -2.20 -20.66
N ASN A 91 -1.45 -3.52 -20.47
CA ASN A 91 -0.60 -4.15 -19.47
C ASN A 91 -0.22 -5.59 -19.91
N ALA A 92 0.79 -6.18 -19.26
CA ALA A 92 1.24 -7.53 -19.60
C ALA A 92 0.13 -8.58 -19.38
N LYS A 93 -0.03 -9.50 -20.36
CA LYS A 93 -0.87 -10.69 -20.21
C LYS A 93 -0.46 -11.46 -18.96
N HIS A 94 -1.44 -11.88 -18.17
CA HIS A 94 -1.20 -12.49 -16.87
C HIS A 94 -2.25 -13.54 -16.56
N TYR A 95 -1.96 -14.38 -15.56
CA TYR A 95 -2.86 -15.41 -15.06
C TYR A 95 -2.65 -15.55 -13.55
N PHE A 96 -3.72 -15.59 -12.76
CA PHE A 96 -3.62 -15.76 -11.30
C PHE A 96 -3.46 -17.22 -10.91
N VAL A 97 -2.43 -17.51 -10.12
CA VAL A 97 -2.08 -18.87 -9.70
C VAL A 97 -2.25 -19.00 -8.20
N ASN A 98 -3.28 -19.73 -7.75
CA ASN A 98 -3.51 -20.02 -6.33
C ASN A 98 -3.30 -21.51 -6.00
N SER A 99 -3.08 -22.34 -7.02
CA SER A 99 -2.94 -23.78 -6.89
C SER A 99 -2.05 -24.36 -8.00
N LYS A 100 -1.65 -25.62 -7.85
CA LYS A 100 -0.91 -26.34 -8.90
C LYS A 100 -1.71 -26.47 -10.20
N ALA A 101 -3.03 -26.65 -10.11
CA ALA A 101 -3.89 -26.71 -11.28
C ALA A 101 -3.92 -25.36 -12.04
N ASP A 102 -3.91 -24.24 -11.32
CA ASP A 102 -3.83 -22.91 -11.94
C ASP A 102 -2.47 -22.69 -12.61
N PHE A 103 -1.40 -23.21 -12.00
CA PHE A 103 -0.07 -23.18 -12.61
C PHE A 103 -0.08 -23.89 -13.97
N ASP A 104 -0.63 -25.10 -14.04
CA ASP A 104 -0.70 -25.87 -15.30
C ASP A 104 -1.53 -25.14 -16.36
N LYS A 105 -2.64 -24.50 -15.96
CA LYS A 105 -3.44 -23.66 -16.85
C LYS A 105 -2.69 -22.41 -17.31
N ALA A 106 -1.91 -21.76 -16.44
CA ALA A 106 -1.12 -20.59 -16.78
C ALA A 106 -0.06 -20.91 -17.84
N ILE A 107 0.64 -22.06 -17.72
CA ILE A 107 1.61 -22.52 -18.72
C ILE A 107 0.95 -22.79 -20.07
N ALA A 108 -0.29 -23.31 -20.08
CA ALA A 108 -1.02 -23.55 -21.33
C ALA A 108 -1.55 -22.26 -21.98
N HIS A 109 -1.91 -21.24 -21.18
CA HIS A 109 -2.49 -19.99 -21.67
C HIS A 109 -1.44 -18.92 -22.04
N LEU A 110 -0.28 -18.94 -21.37
CA LEU A 110 0.79 -17.96 -21.57
C LEU A 110 1.94 -18.58 -22.38
N SER A 111 2.65 -17.76 -23.15
CA SER A 111 3.82 -18.20 -23.90
C SER A 111 5.09 -17.95 -23.11
N LEU A 112 6.01 -18.92 -23.09
CA LEU A 112 7.33 -18.75 -22.49
C LEU A 112 8.20 -17.74 -23.28
N PRO A 113 9.09 -16.98 -22.62
CA PRO A 113 9.34 -16.98 -21.17
C PRO A 113 8.24 -16.26 -20.35
N ILE A 114 7.97 -16.77 -19.16
CA ILE A 114 7.06 -16.15 -18.17
C ILE A 114 7.82 -15.88 -16.87
N ILE A 115 7.27 -14.96 -16.06
CA ILE A 115 7.79 -14.65 -14.72
C ILE A 115 6.66 -14.90 -13.72
N PHE A 116 6.92 -15.69 -12.69
CA PHE A 116 6.02 -15.84 -11.56
C PHE A 116 6.31 -14.76 -10.53
N LYS A 117 5.27 -14.09 -10.03
CA LYS A 117 5.41 -13.04 -9.01
C LYS A 117 4.47 -13.33 -7.86
N SER A 118 4.94 -13.12 -6.62
CA SER A 118 4.04 -13.02 -5.48
C SER A 118 3.06 -11.86 -5.71
N ALA A 119 1.79 -12.08 -5.35
CA ALA A 119 0.75 -11.06 -5.51
C ALA A 119 0.94 -9.89 -4.54
N LEU A 120 1.44 -10.19 -3.35
CA LEU A 120 1.72 -9.26 -2.25
C LEU A 120 3.22 -9.26 -1.93
N GLU A 121 3.67 -8.24 -1.19
CA GLU A 121 4.98 -8.16 -0.51
C GLU A 121 6.23 -8.27 -1.43
N GLY A 122 6.07 -8.06 -2.73
CA GLY A 122 7.17 -8.10 -3.68
C GLY A 122 7.78 -6.71 -3.91
N TYR A 123 9.04 -6.52 -3.51
CA TYR A 123 9.82 -5.28 -3.70
C TYR A 123 11.23 -5.60 -4.22
N ASP A 124 11.86 -4.68 -4.97
CA ASP A 124 13.24 -4.83 -5.49
C ASP A 124 13.54 -6.17 -6.18
N GLY A 125 12.58 -6.71 -6.93
CA GLY A 125 12.72 -8.00 -7.61
C GLY A 125 12.48 -9.23 -6.73
N LYS A 126 12.31 -9.07 -5.41
CA LYS A 126 11.95 -10.17 -4.49
C LYS A 126 10.56 -10.72 -4.80
N GLY A 127 10.40 -12.01 -4.52
CA GLY A 127 9.17 -12.74 -4.80
C GLY A 127 8.93 -12.94 -6.30
N GLN A 128 9.99 -13.01 -7.12
CA GLN A 128 9.89 -13.23 -8.56
C GLN A 128 10.79 -14.40 -8.99
N TRP A 129 10.28 -15.27 -9.87
CA TRP A 129 10.96 -16.46 -10.42
C TRP A 129 10.75 -16.56 -11.93
#